data_AF-A0AAJ7QNA6-F1
#
_entry.id   AF-A0AAJ7QNA6-F1
#
_cell.length_a   1.000
_cell.length_b   1.000
_cell.length_c   1.000
_cell.angle_alpha   90.00
_cell.angle_beta   90.00
_cell.angle_gamma   90.00
#
_symmetry.space_group_name_H-M   'P 1'
#
loop_
_entity.id
_entity.type
_entity.pdbx_description
1 polymer ?
#
loop_
_entity_poly.entity_id
_entity_poly.type
_entity_poly.pdbx_seq_one_letter_code
_entity_poly.pdbx_strand_id
1 'polypeptide(L)'
;MYCRAVGSMLGRITKLKDCKVVGSAGSDAKVAFLKELGFDEAFNYKTVSSLEEALKKASPEGYDCFFENVGGPFSTVALQQMKNFGRIAVCGSISVYNDTTPQTGPYPI
;
A
#
# COMPACT_ATOMS: atom_id res chain seq x y z
N MET A 1 0.81 2.33 0.13
CA MET A 1 2.25 2.07 0.41
C MET A 1 2.51 1.99 1.90
N TYR A 2 3.16 0.93 2.41
CA TYR A 2 3.30 0.65 3.85
C TYR A 2 4.44 1.44 4.55
N CYS A 3 4.16 2.09 5.69
CA CYS A 3 5.09 2.91 6.48
C CYS A 3 6.16 2.10 7.25
N ARG A 4 7.25 1.75 6.57
CA ARG A 4 8.59 1.45 7.16
C ARG A 4 9.65 2.27 6.39
N ALA A 5 10.93 2.20 6.78
CA ALA A 5 12.02 3.02 6.21
C ALA A 5 12.03 3.07 4.66
N VAL A 6 11.77 1.95 3.99
CA VAL A 6 11.71 1.86 2.53
C VAL A 6 10.51 2.62 1.97
N GLY A 7 9.33 2.52 2.61
CA GLY A 7 8.13 3.24 2.21
C GLY A 7 8.21 4.75 2.46
N SER A 8 8.84 5.20 3.55
CA SER A 8 9.04 6.65 3.75
C SER A 8 9.98 7.25 2.71
N MET A 9 11.03 6.52 2.31
CA MET A 9 11.97 6.98 1.27
C MET A 9 11.34 7.00 -0.12
N LEU A 10 10.62 5.94 -0.50
CA LEU A 10 9.96 5.89 -1.80
C LEU A 10 8.96 7.04 -1.95
N GLY A 11 8.21 7.35 -0.89
CA GLY A 11 7.20 8.42 -0.91
C GLY A 11 7.81 9.77 -1.27
N ARG A 12 8.96 10.09 -0.68
CA ARG A 12 9.71 11.31 -1.00
C ARG A 12 10.21 11.33 -2.44
N ILE A 13 10.73 10.20 -2.95
CA ILE A 13 11.19 10.08 -4.34
C ILE A 13 10.01 10.23 -5.32
N THR A 14 8.84 9.66 -5.00
CA THR A 14 7.66 9.74 -5.86
C THR A 14 7.08 11.15 -5.90
N LYS A 15 7.14 11.90 -4.79
CA LYS A 15 6.79 13.34 -4.79
C LYS A 15 7.72 14.18 -5.65
N LEU A 16 9.02 13.86 -5.70
CA LEU A 16 9.97 14.52 -6.62
C LEU A 16 9.68 14.25 -8.10
N LYS A 17 8.80 13.29 -8.41
CA LYS A 17 8.38 12.96 -9.78
C LYS A 17 6.95 13.45 -10.09
N ASP A 18 6.44 14.41 -9.32
CA ASP A 18 5.09 14.98 -9.47
C ASP A 18 3.96 13.94 -9.51
N CYS A 19 4.17 12.81 -8.83
CA CYS A 19 3.19 11.74 -8.76
C CYS A 19 2.34 11.88 -7.49
N LYS A 20 1.07 11.50 -7.58
CA LYS A 20 0.20 11.34 -6.41
C LYS A 20 0.62 10.11 -5.60
N VAL A 21 0.82 10.27 -4.30
CA VAL A 21 1.29 9.21 -3.39
C VAL A 21 0.24 8.85 -2.36
N VAL A 22 -0.11 7.57 -2.30
CA VAL A 22 -1.05 7.00 -1.31
C VAL A 22 -0.33 6.06 -0.35
N GLY A 23 -0.43 6.36 0.94
CA GLY A 23 0.17 5.63 2.04
C GLY A 23 -0.84 4.84 2.85
N SER A 24 -0.41 3.72 3.42
CA SER A 24 -1.14 2.98 4.44
C SER A 24 -0.21 2.67 5.61
N ALA A 25 -0.70 2.78 6.83
CA ALA A 25 0.09 2.47 8.03
C ALA A 25 -0.76 1.79 9.11
N GLY A 26 -0.10 1.18 10.10
CA GLY A 26 -0.78 0.37 11.12
C GLY A 26 -1.13 1.12 12.41
N SER A 27 -1.01 2.45 12.41
CA SER A 27 -1.38 3.34 13.52
C SER A 27 -1.57 4.77 13.01
N ASP A 28 -2.42 5.55 13.69
CA ASP A 28 -2.73 6.92 13.28
C ASP A 28 -1.51 7.85 13.40
N ALA A 29 -0.65 7.62 14.41
CA ALA A 29 0.62 8.33 14.53
C ALA A 29 1.52 8.15 13.28
N LYS A 30 1.55 6.96 12.68
CA LYS A 30 2.30 6.72 11.45
C LYS A 30 1.61 7.33 10.23
N VAL A 31 0.28 7.42 10.21
CA VAL A 31 -0.46 8.11 9.16
C VAL A 31 -0.16 9.60 9.19
N ALA A 32 -0.16 10.22 10.36
CA ALA A 32 0.22 11.63 10.54
C ALA A 32 1.65 11.87 10.03
N PHE A 33 2.60 11.00 10.40
CA PHE A 33 3.96 11.06 9.89
C PHE A 33 4.05 10.95 8.35
N LEU A 34 3.26 10.07 7.71
CA LEU A 34 3.22 9.99 6.25
C LEU A 34 2.72 11.30 5.60
N LYS A 35 1.73 11.96 6.21
CA LYS A 35 1.24 13.26 5.74
C LYS A 35 2.31 14.35 5.89
N GLU A 36 3.07 14.36 7.00
CA GLU A 36 4.22 15.26 7.17
C GLU A 36 5.32 15.05 6.12
N LEU A 37 5.50 13.82 5.63
CA LEU A 37 6.43 13.51 4.54
C LEU A 37 5.91 13.94 3.15
N GLY A 38 4.71 14.51 3.07
CA GLY A 38 4.12 15.03 1.83
C GLY A 38 3.32 14.00 1.03
N PHE A 39 2.86 12.91 1.64
CA PHE A 39 1.92 11.99 0.99
C PHE A 39 0.58 12.70 0.75
N ASP A 40 0.06 12.59 -0.47
CA ASP A 40 -1.23 13.19 -0.84
C ASP A 40 -2.37 12.53 -0.07
N GLU A 41 -2.36 11.20 0.02
CA GLU A 41 -3.29 10.43 0.86
C GLU A 41 -2.61 9.44 1.77
N ALA A 42 -3.15 9.25 2.97
CA ALA A 42 -2.66 8.27 3.93
C ALA A 42 -3.79 7.80 4.85
N PHE A 43 -3.86 6.50 5.12
CA PHE A 43 -4.88 5.92 6.00
C PHE A 43 -4.33 4.80 6.89
N ASN A 44 -5.02 4.56 8.01
CA ASN A 44 -4.67 3.47 8.91
C ASN A 44 -5.42 2.20 8.48
N TYR A 45 -4.70 1.19 7.99
CA TYR A 45 -5.33 -0.02 7.46
C TYR A 45 -6.03 -0.87 8.53
N LYS A 46 -5.80 -0.59 9.82
CA LYS A 46 -6.45 -1.30 10.93
C LYS A 46 -7.77 -0.67 11.38
N THR A 47 -8.05 0.56 10.97
CA THR A 47 -9.25 1.31 11.42
C THR A 47 -10.28 1.50 10.32
N VAL A 48 -9.92 1.22 9.06
CA VAL A 48 -10.86 1.22 7.95
C VAL A 48 -11.74 -0.02 7.97
N SER A 49 -13.03 0.15 7.69
CA SER A 49 -14.01 -0.94 7.56
C SER A 49 -13.76 -1.80 6.32
N SER A 50 -13.28 -1.19 5.24
CA SER A 50 -12.94 -1.85 3.98
C SER A 50 -11.66 -1.26 3.40
N LEU A 51 -10.68 -2.13 3.13
CA LEU A 51 -9.45 -1.74 2.45
C LEU A 51 -9.71 -1.30 1.01
N GLU A 52 -10.64 -1.97 0.34
CA GLU A 52 -11.02 -1.65 -1.04
C GLU A 52 -11.58 -0.23 -1.13
N GLU A 53 -12.52 0.11 -0.26
CA GLU A 53 -13.12 1.45 -0.21
C GLU A 53 -12.09 2.52 0.14
N ALA A 54 -11.19 2.23 1.08
CA ALA A 54 -10.12 3.14 1.45
C ALA A 54 -9.18 3.43 0.27
N LEU A 55 -8.78 2.40 -0.47
CA LEU A 55 -7.92 2.54 -1.65
C LEU A 55 -8.63 3.29 -2.79
N LYS A 56 -9.91 2.97 -3.05
CA LYS A 56 -10.70 3.63 -4.08
C LYS A 56 -10.99 5.10 -3.75
N LYS A 57 -11.25 5.41 -2.48
CA LYS A 57 -11.40 6.80 -2.02
C LYS A 57 -10.11 7.59 -2.18
N ALA A 58 -8.97 6.98 -1.87
CA ALA A 58 -7.67 7.64 -1.99
C ALA A 58 -7.24 7.87 -3.44
N SER A 59 -7.57 6.95 -4.36
CA SER A 59 -7.33 7.10 -5.80
C SER A 59 -8.47 6.51 -6.62
N PRO A 60 -9.50 7.30 -6.96
CA PRO A 60 -10.68 6.80 -7.68
C PRO A 60 -10.39 6.25 -9.08
N GLU A 61 -9.32 6.73 -9.70
CA GLU A 61 -8.88 6.30 -11.04
C GLU A 61 -7.97 5.06 -11.00
N GLY A 62 -7.65 4.55 -9.81
CA GLY A 62 -6.73 3.42 -9.62
C GLY A 62 -5.25 3.82 -9.52
N TYR A 63 -4.38 2.82 -9.61
CA TYR A 63 -2.95 2.94 -9.32
C TYR A 63 -2.06 2.50 -10.49
N ASP A 64 -1.11 3.34 -10.89
CA ASP A 64 -0.11 3.04 -11.93
C ASP A 64 1.10 2.25 -11.38
N CYS A 65 1.40 2.43 -10.11
CA CYS A 65 2.52 1.82 -9.42
C CYS A 65 2.10 1.36 -8.04
N PHE A 66 2.49 0.13 -7.68
CA PHE A 66 2.29 -0.39 -6.34
C PHE A 66 3.59 -0.98 -5.79
N PHE A 67 4.01 -0.47 -4.63
CA PHE A 67 5.17 -0.99 -3.91
C PHE A 67 4.69 -1.95 -2.81
N GLU A 68 4.85 -3.24 -3.08
CA GLU A 68 4.35 -4.34 -2.26
C GLU A 68 5.37 -4.76 -1.20
N ASN A 69 4.97 -4.72 0.05
CA ASN A 69 5.77 -5.08 1.24
C ASN A 69 5.03 -6.04 2.19
N VAL A 70 3.71 -6.10 2.05
CA VAL A 70 2.81 -6.71 3.01
C VAL A 70 2.54 -8.16 2.61
N GLY A 71 2.14 -8.40 1.38
CA GLY A 71 1.67 -9.72 0.96
C GLY A 71 0.24 -10.01 1.42
N GLY A 72 -0.22 -11.23 1.16
CA GLY A 72 -1.49 -11.74 1.68
C GLY A 72 -2.75 -11.07 1.08
N PRO A 73 -3.87 -11.09 1.81
CA PRO A 73 -5.13 -10.50 1.36
C PRO A 73 -5.04 -9.01 1.02
N PHE A 74 -4.14 -8.27 1.69
CA PHE A 74 -3.88 -6.87 1.37
C PHE A 74 -3.43 -6.70 -0.09
N SER A 75 -2.53 -7.56 -0.55
CA SER A 75 -2.02 -7.56 -1.93
C SER A 75 -3.11 -7.87 -2.94
N THR A 76 -3.99 -8.83 -2.65
CA THR A 76 -5.11 -9.18 -3.53
C THR A 76 -6.02 -7.97 -3.76
N VAL A 77 -6.40 -7.26 -2.68
CA VAL A 77 -7.24 -6.07 -2.78
C VAL A 77 -6.52 -4.93 -3.50
N ALA A 78 -5.23 -4.70 -3.20
CA ALA A 78 -4.44 -3.66 -3.88
C ALA A 78 -4.27 -3.93 -5.38
N LEU A 79 -4.08 -5.21 -5.78
CA LEU A 79 -3.94 -5.62 -7.17
C LEU A 79 -5.21 -5.29 -7.98
N GLN A 80 -6.39 -5.47 -7.38
CA GLN A 80 -7.67 -5.15 -8.03
C GLN A 80 -7.88 -3.65 -8.31
N GLN A 81 -7.11 -2.77 -7.64
CA GLN A 81 -7.17 -1.32 -7.83
C GLN A 81 -6.15 -0.81 -8.86
N MET A 82 -5.34 -1.69 -9.46
CA MET A 82 -4.32 -1.30 -10.43
C MET A 82 -4.93 -0.92 -11.78
N LYS A 83 -4.35 0.08 -12.43
CA LYS A 83 -4.67 0.43 -13.82
C LYS A 83 -4.06 -0.59 -14.78
N ASN A 84 -4.62 -0.68 -15.98
CA ASN A 84 -4.00 -1.42 -17.08
C ASN A 84 -2.56 -0.93 -17.29
N PHE A 85 -1.63 -1.88 -17.52
CA PHE A 85 -0.19 -1.61 -17.65
C PHE A 85 0.48 -1.05 -16.39
N GLY A 86 -0.21 -1.09 -15.24
CA GLY A 86 0.35 -0.76 -13.95
C GLY A 86 1.50 -1.71 -13.56
N ARG A 87 2.41 -1.22 -12.72
CA ARG A 87 3.63 -1.95 -12.32
C ARG A 87 3.64 -2.21 -10.83
N ILE A 88 4.03 -3.42 -10.45
CA ILE A 88 4.14 -3.82 -9.05
C ILE A 88 5.61 -4.13 -8.75
N ALA A 89 6.17 -3.42 -7.78
CA ALA A 89 7.49 -3.70 -7.23
C ALA A 89 7.31 -4.50 -5.94
N VAL A 90 7.58 -5.80 -6.00
CA VAL A 90 7.48 -6.70 -4.84
C VAL A 90 8.78 -6.66 -4.07
N CYS A 91 8.77 -5.96 -2.94
CA CYS A 91 9.88 -5.90 -2.00
C CYS A 91 9.78 -6.98 -0.91
N GLY A 92 8.56 -7.40 -0.55
CA GLY A 92 8.37 -8.43 0.46
C GLY A 92 6.91 -8.77 0.75
N SER A 93 6.72 -9.78 1.60
CA SER A 93 5.41 -10.31 2.01
C SER A 93 5.39 -10.55 3.52
N ILE A 94 5.64 -9.49 4.31
CA ILE A 94 5.82 -9.56 5.78
C ILE A 94 4.64 -10.22 6.51
N SER A 95 3.43 -10.21 5.93
CA SER A 95 2.25 -10.82 6.52
C SER A 95 2.29 -12.35 6.55
N VAL A 96 3.09 -12.98 5.67
CA VAL A 96 3.16 -14.44 5.53
C VAL A 96 4.53 -15.01 5.92
N TYR A 97 5.46 -14.18 6.40
CA TYR A 97 6.81 -14.67 6.75
C TYR A 97 6.84 -15.67 7.90
N ASN A 98 5.86 -15.62 8.79
CA ASN A 98 5.75 -16.54 9.92
C ASN A 98 4.86 -17.77 9.58
N ASP A 99 4.39 -17.89 8.34
CA ASP A 99 3.57 -19.01 7.94
C ASP A 99 4.44 -20.27 7.83
N THR A 100 4.05 -21.33 8.53
CA THR A 100 4.75 -22.62 8.49
C THR A 100 4.47 -23.42 7.20
N THR A 101 3.47 -22.98 6.44
CA THR A 101 3.07 -23.58 5.16
C THR A 101 3.14 -22.53 4.05
N PRO A 102 3.77 -22.83 2.91
CA PRO A 102 3.80 -21.91 1.78
C PRO A 102 2.39 -21.56 1.29
N GLN A 103 2.10 -20.26 1.19
CA GLN A 103 0.88 -19.77 0.59
C GLN A 103 1.09 -19.56 -0.92
N THR A 104 0.23 -20.14 -1.76
CA THR A 104 0.17 -19.85 -3.19
C THR A 104 -0.93 -18.84 -3.46
N GLY A 105 -0.60 -17.73 -4.12
CA GLY A 105 -1.61 -16.74 -4.53
C GLY A 105 -2.51 -17.25 -5.67
N PRO A 106 -3.68 -16.62 -5.89
CA PRO A 106 -4.21 -15.46 -5.15
C PRO A 106 -4.75 -15.84 -3.77
N TYR A 107 -4.52 -14.97 -2.78
CA TYR A 107 -4.99 -15.19 -1.41
C TYR A 107 -6.52 -15.07 -1.34
N PRO A 108 -7.22 -15.91 -0.55
CA PRO A 108 -8.65 -15.79 -0.37
C PRO A 108 -9.01 -14.41 0.16
N ILE A 109 -10.04 -13.80 -0.44
CA ILE A 109 -10.67 -12.53 -0.06
C ILE A 109 -11.68 -12.76 1.05
#